data_AF-A0A524NC05-F1
#
_entry.id   AF-A0A524NC05-F1
#
_cell.length_a   1.000
_cell.length_b   1.000
_cell.length_c   1.000
_cell.angle_alpha   90.00
_cell.angle_beta   90.00
_cell.angle_gamma   90.00
#
_symmetry.space_group_name_H-M   'P 1'
#
loop_
_entity.id
_entity.type
_entity.pdbx_description
1 polymer ?
#
loop_
_entity_poly.entity_id
_entity_poly.type
_entity_poly.pdbx_seq_one_letter_code
_entity_poly.pdbx_strand_id
1 'polypeptide(L)'
;MSGPSYRRRVELEKDLGGPPEFSLAEVHEAIAASRPDDDCLVFRGRRFSWAEITERTRRLANHLIERGLGAHTERADLTGHESGQDHLAIYLHNGNEYLEAMLGALKARVASLNVNYRYVAEELLYLLDDSSARAVVIHSVFTPTLAEVLPQLPNLDVILQVPDESGHPLLPGAIWYEDALAAASP
;
A
#
# COMPACT_ATOMS: atom_id res chain seq x y z
N MET A 1 -9.77 37.81 -8.75
CA MET A 1 -10.12 37.65 -10.18
C MET A 1 -10.47 36.19 -10.45
N SER A 2 -11.75 35.86 -10.31
CA SER A 2 -12.33 34.54 -10.59
C SER A 2 -12.85 34.58 -12.03
N GLY A 3 -12.10 34.00 -12.96
CA GLY A 3 -12.52 33.91 -14.36
C GLY A 3 -13.63 32.86 -14.55
N PRO A 4 -14.60 33.05 -15.47
CA PRO A 4 -15.68 32.10 -15.78
C PRO A 4 -15.23 30.73 -16.33
N SER A 5 -13.93 30.43 -16.33
CA SER A 5 -13.32 29.36 -17.12
C SER A 5 -13.23 28.00 -16.42
N TYR A 6 -13.29 27.93 -15.08
CA TYR A 6 -13.11 26.66 -14.37
C TYR A 6 -14.41 25.85 -14.26
N ARG A 7 -15.52 26.49 -13.86
CA ARG A 7 -16.83 25.81 -13.76
C ARG A 7 -17.32 25.26 -15.10
N ARG A 8 -17.06 25.98 -16.19
CA ARG A 8 -17.45 25.57 -17.54
C ARG A 8 -16.72 24.31 -18.02
N ARG A 9 -15.51 24.04 -17.52
CA ARG A 9 -14.73 22.86 -17.88
C ARG A 9 -15.27 21.59 -17.21
N VAL A 10 -15.66 21.71 -15.94
CA VAL A 10 -16.30 20.62 -15.17
C VAL A 10 -17.66 20.23 -15.75
N GLU A 11 -18.42 21.20 -16.28
CA GLU A 11 -19.72 20.93 -16.92
C GLU A 11 -19.58 20.27 -18.30
N LEU A 12 -18.58 20.66 -19.10
CA LEU A 12 -18.28 20.03 -20.41
C LEU A 12 -17.72 18.60 -20.28
N GLU A 13 -16.97 18.30 -19.22
CA GLU A 13 -16.41 16.96 -18.94
C GLU A 13 -17.51 15.94 -18.57
N LYS A 14 -18.65 16.39 -18.04
CA LYS A 14 -19.80 15.52 -17.73
C LYS A 14 -20.54 15.01 -18.97
N ASP A 15 -20.60 15.80 -20.03
CA ASP A 15 -21.38 15.47 -21.24
C ASP A 15 -20.62 14.62 -22.27
N LEU A 16 -19.29 14.51 -22.14
CA LEU A 16 -18.44 13.78 -23.09
C LEU A 16 -18.07 12.36 -22.65
N GLY A 17 -18.46 11.95 -21.44
CA GLY A 17 -17.79 10.85 -20.74
C GLY A 17 -16.36 11.29 -20.48
N GLY A 18 -16.04 11.64 -19.23
CA GLY A 18 -14.74 12.18 -18.85
C GLY A 18 -13.55 11.37 -19.40
N PRO A 19 -12.32 11.90 -19.33
CA PRO A 19 -11.14 11.14 -19.74
C PRO A 19 -11.19 9.75 -19.08
N PRO A 20 -10.77 8.68 -19.80
CA PRO A 20 -10.87 7.33 -19.27
C PRO A 20 -10.24 7.26 -17.88
N GLU A 21 -11.04 6.81 -16.91
CA GLU A 21 -10.59 6.65 -15.54
C GLU A 21 -9.76 5.38 -15.46
N PHE A 22 -8.47 5.54 -15.15
CA PHE A 22 -7.56 4.43 -14.89
C PHE A 22 -7.02 4.54 -13.48
N SER A 23 -6.94 3.42 -12.80
CA SER A 23 -6.19 3.28 -11.56
C SER A 23 -4.69 3.15 -11.84
N LEU A 24 -3.87 3.57 -10.87
CA LEU A 24 -2.41 3.37 -10.95
C LEU A 24 -2.05 1.88 -11.05
N ALA A 25 -2.87 1.00 -10.48
CA ALA A 25 -2.72 -0.45 -10.62
C ALA A 25 -2.88 -0.92 -12.08
N GLU A 26 -3.90 -0.43 -12.79
CA GLU A 26 -4.12 -0.76 -14.21
C GLU A 26 -3.01 -0.22 -15.11
N VAL A 27 -2.55 1.00 -14.85
CA VAL A 27 -1.41 1.59 -15.58
C VAL A 27 -0.15 0.75 -15.38
N HIS A 28 0.12 0.31 -14.14
CA HIS A 28 1.24 -0.58 -13.85
C HIS A 28 1.13 -1.91 -14.60
N GLU A 29 -0.04 -2.56 -14.58
CA GLU A 29 -0.29 -3.82 -15.31
C GLU A 29 -0.07 -3.67 -16.81
N ALA A 30 -0.59 -2.57 -17.40
CA ALA A 30 -0.44 -2.31 -18.82
C ALA A 30 1.03 -2.11 -19.23
N ILE A 31 1.80 -1.39 -18.41
CA ILE A 31 3.24 -1.22 -18.65
C ILE A 31 3.95 -2.56 -18.53
N ALA A 32 3.67 -3.35 -17.49
CA ALA A 32 4.32 -4.64 -17.28
C ALA A 32 4.07 -5.62 -18.43
N ALA A 33 2.85 -5.65 -18.97
CA ALA A 33 2.50 -6.46 -20.13
C ALA A 33 3.26 -6.04 -21.41
N SER A 34 3.63 -4.75 -21.53
CA SER A 34 4.34 -4.23 -22.71
C SER A 34 5.85 -4.50 -22.71
N ARG A 35 6.46 -4.73 -21.54
CA ARG A 35 7.92 -4.89 -21.39
C ARG A 35 8.28 -5.79 -20.19
N PRO A 36 7.84 -7.06 -20.18
CA PRO A 36 7.94 -7.92 -19.01
C PRO A 36 9.37 -8.18 -18.54
N ASP A 37 10.33 -8.20 -19.48
CA ASP A 37 11.73 -8.57 -19.23
C ASP A 37 12.63 -7.37 -18.87
N ASP A 38 12.14 -6.14 -19.01
CA ASP A 38 12.89 -4.93 -18.67
C ASP A 38 13.02 -4.78 -17.14
N ASP A 39 14.14 -4.21 -16.68
CA ASP A 39 14.30 -3.79 -15.29
C ASP A 39 13.16 -2.81 -14.88
N CYS A 40 12.41 -3.16 -13.84
CA CYS A 40 11.37 -2.33 -13.25
C CYS A 40 11.87 -1.64 -11.98
N LEU A 41 12.47 -2.41 -11.07
CA LEU A 41 12.91 -1.92 -9.77
C LEU A 41 14.33 -2.40 -9.46
N VAL A 42 15.21 -1.44 -9.21
CA VAL A 42 16.62 -1.69 -8.90
C VAL A 42 16.94 -1.00 -7.59
N PHE A 43 17.32 -1.79 -6.58
CA PHE A 43 17.77 -1.29 -5.31
C PHE A 43 19.00 -2.06 -4.85
N ARG A 44 20.11 -1.34 -4.69
CA ARG A 44 21.43 -1.90 -4.36
C ARG A 44 21.79 -3.04 -5.34
N GLY A 45 22.02 -4.25 -4.84
CA GLY A 45 22.38 -5.41 -5.65
C GLY A 45 21.20 -6.23 -6.18
N ARG A 46 19.95 -5.86 -5.86
CA ARG A 46 18.75 -6.58 -6.32
C ARG A 46 18.11 -5.83 -7.49
N ARG A 47 17.74 -6.58 -8.52
CA ARG A 47 17.01 -6.11 -9.71
C ARG A 47 15.79 -7.00 -9.87
N PHE A 48 14.67 -6.38 -10.16
CA PHE A 48 13.45 -7.06 -10.53
C PHE A 48 12.95 -6.55 -11.87
N SER A 49 12.54 -7.48 -12.72
CA SER A 49 11.85 -7.17 -13.96
C SER A 49 10.42 -6.69 -13.71
N TRP A 50 9.78 -6.14 -14.74
CA TRP A 50 8.37 -5.81 -14.68
C TRP A 50 7.48 -7.01 -14.41
N ALA A 51 7.80 -8.19 -14.97
CA ALA A 51 7.06 -9.41 -14.70
C ALA A 51 7.18 -9.82 -13.23
N GLU A 52 8.38 -9.75 -12.66
CA GLU A 52 8.64 -10.14 -11.27
C GLU A 52 7.95 -9.20 -10.27
N ILE A 53 8.06 -7.88 -10.46
CA ILE A 53 7.33 -6.92 -9.61
C ILE A 53 5.82 -7.10 -9.74
N THR A 54 5.31 -7.36 -10.95
CA THR A 54 3.88 -7.60 -11.15
C THR A 54 3.40 -8.84 -10.41
N GLU A 55 4.14 -9.95 -10.50
CA GLU A 55 3.82 -11.17 -9.76
C GLU A 55 3.84 -10.92 -8.24
N ARG A 56 4.91 -10.32 -7.71
CA ARG A 56 5.05 -10.07 -6.27
C ARG A 56 3.95 -9.16 -5.73
N THR A 57 3.60 -8.11 -6.48
CA THR A 57 2.56 -7.16 -6.08
C THR A 57 1.15 -7.73 -6.20
N ARG A 58 0.88 -8.62 -7.17
CA ARG A 58 -0.39 -9.37 -7.22
C ARG A 58 -0.52 -10.37 -6.08
N ARG A 59 0.57 -11.09 -5.73
CA ARG A 59 0.62 -11.94 -4.54
C ARG A 59 0.31 -11.17 -3.27
N LEU A 60 0.92 -9.99 -3.09
CA LEU A 60 0.59 -9.13 -1.96
C LEU A 60 -0.88 -8.72 -1.99
N ALA A 61 -1.40 -8.31 -3.15
CA ALA A 61 -2.79 -7.90 -3.28
C ALA A 61 -3.76 -9.02 -2.88
N ASN A 62 -3.54 -10.23 -3.40
CA ASN A 62 -4.34 -11.40 -3.08
C ASN A 62 -4.23 -11.78 -1.60
N HIS A 63 -3.04 -11.68 -0.99
CA HIS A 63 -2.88 -11.85 0.45
C HIS A 63 -3.76 -10.87 1.25
N LEU A 64 -3.76 -9.58 0.89
CA LEU A 64 -4.58 -8.57 1.57
C LEU A 64 -6.08 -8.84 1.37
N ILE A 65 -6.50 -9.18 0.16
CA ILE A 65 -7.90 -9.53 -0.16
C ILE A 65 -8.37 -10.76 0.62
N GLU A 66 -7.53 -11.79 0.74
CA GLU A 66 -7.83 -13.01 1.52
C GLU A 66 -7.99 -12.71 3.02
N ARG A 67 -7.36 -11.63 3.51
CA ARG A 67 -7.57 -11.09 4.87
C ARG A 67 -8.77 -10.14 4.99
N GLY A 68 -9.53 -10.00 3.91
CA GLY A 68 -10.72 -9.15 3.85
C GLY A 68 -10.39 -7.66 3.79
N LEU A 69 -9.21 -7.28 3.30
CA LEU A 69 -8.88 -5.89 3.05
C LEU A 69 -9.30 -5.47 1.63
N GLY A 70 -9.81 -4.25 1.50
CA GLY A 70 -10.14 -3.67 0.20
C GLY A 70 -10.96 -2.38 0.29
N ALA A 71 -11.71 -2.09 -0.77
CA ALA A 71 -12.68 -0.99 -0.79
C ALA A 71 -14.06 -1.48 -0.33
N HIS A 72 -14.64 -0.80 0.65
CA HIS A 72 -15.96 -1.06 1.21
C HIS A 72 -17.03 -0.08 0.73
N THR A 73 -16.60 1.10 0.29
CA THR A 73 -17.46 2.13 -0.31
C THR A 73 -16.83 2.65 -1.59
N GLU A 74 -17.61 2.72 -2.67
CA GLU A 74 -17.13 3.22 -3.95
C GLU A 74 -16.93 4.74 -3.94
N ARG A 75 -15.98 5.23 -4.74
CA ARG A 75 -15.60 6.66 -4.77
C ARG A 75 -16.78 7.59 -5.08
N ALA A 76 -17.76 7.11 -5.86
CA ALA A 76 -18.95 7.87 -6.24
C ALA A 76 -19.89 8.18 -5.06
N ASP A 77 -19.86 7.35 -4.01
CA ASP A 77 -20.73 7.46 -2.84
C ASP A 77 -20.08 8.22 -1.67
N LEU A 78 -18.83 8.65 -1.83
CA LEU A 78 -18.02 9.31 -0.80
C LEU A 78 -17.91 10.82 -1.04
N THR A 79 -17.94 11.61 0.03
CA THR A 79 -17.55 13.02 0.00
C THR A 79 -16.03 13.18 -0.06
N GLY A 80 -15.54 14.34 -0.52
CA GLY A 80 -14.17 14.47 -1.03
C GLY A 80 -13.02 14.02 -0.11
N HIS A 81 -13.18 14.05 1.21
CA HIS A 81 -12.14 13.70 2.18
C HIS A 81 -12.28 12.27 2.75
N GLU A 82 -13.40 11.60 2.49
CA GLU A 82 -13.65 10.26 3.01
C GLU A 82 -12.87 9.22 2.21
N SER A 83 -12.34 8.24 2.94
CA SER A 83 -11.74 7.03 2.40
C SER A 83 -12.70 5.87 2.60
N GLY A 84 -13.05 5.18 1.52
CA GLY A 84 -13.87 3.97 1.57
C GLY A 84 -13.03 2.70 1.57
N GLN A 85 -11.70 2.83 1.57
CA GLN A 85 -10.76 1.73 1.54
C GLN A 85 -10.21 1.45 2.92
N ASP A 86 -9.85 0.18 3.16
CA ASP A 86 -8.92 -0.14 4.23
C ASP A 86 -7.56 0.51 3.98
N HIS A 87 -6.81 0.73 5.06
CA HIS A 87 -5.52 1.39 5.00
C HIS A 87 -4.37 0.44 5.34
N LEU A 88 -3.30 0.54 4.55
CA LEU A 88 -2.03 -0.16 4.76
C LEU A 88 -0.93 0.85 5.06
N ALA A 89 -0.34 0.74 6.25
CA ALA A 89 0.81 1.51 6.66
C ALA A 89 2.12 0.92 6.09
N ILE A 90 2.92 1.75 5.43
CA ILE A 90 4.24 1.38 4.94
C ILE A 90 5.28 1.97 5.90
N TYR A 91 5.73 1.14 6.84
CA TYR A 91 6.73 1.50 7.84
C TYR A 91 8.09 0.85 7.51
N LEU A 92 8.64 1.26 6.37
CA LEU A 92 9.84 0.71 5.78
C LEU A 92 10.86 1.81 5.51
N HIS A 93 12.15 1.42 5.51
CA HIS A 93 13.17 2.20 4.81
C HIS A 93 13.00 2.02 3.29
N ASN A 94 13.68 2.85 2.50
CA ASN A 94 13.75 2.65 1.06
C ASN A 94 14.31 1.26 0.74
N GLY A 95 13.60 0.53 -0.10
CA GLY A 95 13.87 -0.85 -0.49
C GLY A 95 12.87 -1.30 -1.56
N ASN A 96 13.00 -2.55 -2.02
CA ASN A 96 12.10 -3.07 -3.04
C ASN A 96 10.67 -3.20 -2.46
N GLU A 97 10.61 -3.72 -1.25
CA GLU A 97 9.42 -4.01 -0.47
C GLU A 97 8.56 -2.76 -0.23
N TYR A 98 9.15 -1.55 -0.24
CA TYR A 98 8.40 -0.29 -0.14
C TYR A 98 7.48 -0.08 -1.35
N LEU A 99 8.02 -0.21 -2.57
CA LEU A 99 7.21 -0.06 -3.78
C LEU A 99 6.33 -1.27 -4.01
N GLU A 100 6.78 -2.47 -3.65
CA GLU A 100 5.93 -3.66 -3.69
C GLU A 100 4.70 -3.50 -2.78
N ALA A 101 4.89 -3.00 -1.55
CA ALA A 101 3.81 -2.72 -0.60
C ALA A 101 2.79 -1.72 -1.15
N MET A 102 3.27 -0.60 -1.71
CA MET A 102 2.43 0.42 -2.31
C MET A 102 1.63 -0.12 -3.49
N LEU A 103 2.29 -0.79 -4.45
CA LEU A 103 1.64 -1.31 -5.65
C LEU A 103 0.68 -2.47 -5.34
N GLY A 104 1.03 -3.36 -4.42
CA GLY A 104 0.16 -4.46 -4.00
C GLY A 104 -1.07 -3.96 -3.24
N ALA A 105 -0.93 -2.94 -2.38
CA ALA A 105 -2.08 -2.29 -1.75
C ALA A 105 -3.02 -1.69 -2.79
N LEU A 106 -2.49 -0.94 -3.77
CA LEU A 106 -3.30 -0.36 -4.85
C LEU A 106 -4.05 -1.42 -5.67
N LYS A 107 -3.41 -2.55 -5.96
CA LYS A 107 -4.04 -3.70 -6.66
C LYS A 107 -5.15 -4.34 -5.83
N ALA A 108 -5.00 -4.39 -4.51
CA ALA A 108 -6.05 -4.83 -3.58
C ALA A 108 -7.16 -3.80 -3.34
N ARG A 109 -7.07 -2.62 -3.97
CA ARG A 109 -7.92 -1.46 -3.68
C ARG A 109 -7.84 -1.02 -2.21
N VAL A 110 -6.66 -1.15 -1.62
CA VAL A 110 -6.29 -0.70 -0.27
C VAL A 110 -5.50 0.59 -0.40
N ALA A 111 -5.82 1.59 0.42
CA ALA A 111 -5.12 2.85 0.43
C ALA A 111 -3.82 2.74 1.25
N SER A 112 -2.67 2.89 0.61
CA SER A 112 -1.39 2.91 1.33
C SER A 112 -1.08 4.28 1.91
N LEU A 113 -0.57 4.34 3.15
CA LEU A 113 0.00 5.54 3.75
C LEU A 113 1.46 5.34 4.14
N ASN A 114 2.24 6.41 4.05
CA ASN A 114 3.64 6.43 4.44
C ASN A 114 3.75 6.65 5.96
N VAL A 115 4.56 5.83 6.63
CA VAL A 115 5.01 6.10 7.99
C VAL A 115 6.44 6.63 7.95
N ASN A 116 6.71 7.74 8.64
CA ASN A 116 8.06 8.26 8.76
C ASN A 116 8.86 7.39 9.73
N TYR A 117 10.03 6.90 9.28
CA TYR A 117 10.92 6.04 10.08
C TYR A 117 11.45 6.66 11.38
N ARG A 118 11.29 7.98 11.56
CA ARG A 118 11.71 8.70 12.76
C ARG A 118 10.61 8.88 13.81
N TYR A 119 9.40 8.40 13.53
CA TYR A 119 8.30 8.56 14.48
C TYR A 119 8.58 7.85 15.79
N VAL A 120 8.31 8.56 16.87
CA VAL A 120 8.25 7.96 18.20
C VAL A 120 6.91 7.25 18.39
N ALA A 121 6.79 6.44 19.45
CA ALA A 121 5.60 5.63 19.72
C ALA A 121 4.29 6.45 19.67
N GLU A 122 4.24 7.63 20.30
CA GLU A 122 3.04 8.47 20.32
C GLU A 122 2.62 8.95 18.91
N GLU A 123 3.57 9.36 18.07
CA GLU A 123 3.30 9.79 16.70
C GLU A 123 2.85 8.61 15.81
N LEU A 124 3.44 7.43 16.04
CA LEU A 124 3.05 6.20 15.36
C LEU A 124 1.63 5.78 15.73
N LEU A 125 1.30 5.80 17.02
CA LEU A 125 -0.03 5.49 17.53
C LEU A 125 -1.06 6.42 16.91
N TYR A 126 -0.82 7.73 16.96
CA TYR A 126 -1.73 8.72 16.39
C TYR A 126 -2.00 8.46 14.90
N LEU A 127 -0.95 8.25 14.10
CA LEU A 127 -1.11 7.99 12.67
C LEU A 127 -1.91 6.71 12.39
N LEU A 128 -1.60 5.61 13.06
CA LEU A 128 -2.24 4.32 12.81
C LEU A 128 -3.70 4.29 13.28
N ASP A 129 -4.01 4.96 14.39
CA ASP A 129 -5.37 5.10 14.91
C ASP A 129 -6.22 6.02 14.02
N ASP A 130 -5.73 7.23 13.71
CA ASP A 130 -6.45 8.22 12.89
C ASP A 130 -6.73 7.70 11.48
N SER A 131 -5.76 7.01 10.87
CA SER A 131 -5.97 6.35 9.56
C SER A 131 -6.83 5.09 9.65
N SER A 132 -7.14 4.58 10.85
CA SER A 132 -7.77 3.28 11.04
C SER A 132 -7.05 2.18 10.25
N ALA A 133 -5.70 2.18 10.30
CA ALA A 133 -4.88 1.22 9.57
C ALA A 133 -5.19 -0.21 10.04
N ARG A 134 -5.51 -1.07 9.06
CA ARG A 134 -5.73 -2.50 9.30
C ARG A 134 -4.50 -3.34 9.00
N ALA A 135 -3.66 -2.87 8.08
CA ALA A 135 -2.41 -3.53 7.73
C ALA A 135 -1.19 -2.63 7.97
N VAL A 136 -0.05 -3.25 8.26
CA VAL A 136 1.26 -2.62 8.21
C VAL A 136 2.28 -3.55 7.55
N VAL A 137 3.09 -3.00 6.65
CA VAL A 137 4.35 -3.62 6.22
C VAL A 137 5.49 -2.90 6.92
N ILE A 138 6.29 -3.63 7.70
CA ILE A 138 7.24 -3.04 8.65
C ILE A 138 8.63 -3.69 8.55
N HIS A 139 9.68 -2.88 8.58
CA HIS A 139 11.05 -3.38 8.71
C HIS A 139 11.31 -3.82 10.14
N SER A 140 12.05 -4.91 10.31
CA SER A 140 12.33 -5.51 11.63
C SER A 140 12.90 -4.51 12.63
N VAL A 141 13.72 -3.55 12.18
CA VAL A 141 14.28 -2.46 13.01
C VAL A 141 13.22 -1.60 13.72
N PHE A 142 12.00 -1.49 13.19
CA PHE A 142 10.94 -0.66 13.77
C PHE A 142 9.94 -1.44 14.64
N THR A 143 10.06 -2.77 14.68
CA THR A 143 9.16 -3.62 15.46
C THR A 143 9.13 -3.29 16.95
N PRO A 144 10.21 -2.83 17.63
CA PRO A 144 10.11 -2.38 19.02
C PRO A 144 9.12 -1.23 19.20
N THR A 145 9.17 -0.21 18.33
CA THR A 145 8.27 0.95 18.41
C THR A 145 6.82 0.56 18.12
N LEU A 146 6.58 -0.33 17.16
CA LEU A 146 5.23 -0.86 16.92
C LEU A 146 4.72 -1.66 18.13
N ALA A 147 5.57 -2.48 18.74
CA ALA A 147 5.19 -3.31 19.89
C ALA A 147 4.72 -2.48 21.10
N GLU A 148 5.31 -1.29 21.31
CA GLU A 148 4.91 -0.37 22.39
C GLU A 148 3.45 0.10 22.24
N VAL A 149 2.96 0.23 21.01
CA VAL A 149 1.63 0.81 20.72
C VAL A 149 0.60 -0.23 20.26
N LEU A 150 1.03 -1.42 19.85
CA LEU A 150 0.17 -2.46 19.31
C LEU A 150 -1.06 -2.81 20.18
N PRO A 151 -0.97 -2.88 21.53
CA PRO A 151 -2.15 -3.14 22.37
C PRO A 151 -3.24 -2.07 22.28
N GLN A 152 -2.92 -0.89 21.75
CA GLN A 152 -3.82 0.25 21.59
C GLN A 152 -4.39 0.35 20.16
N LEU A 153 -4.01 -0.56 19.27
CA LEU A 153 -4.40 -0.57 17.85
C LEU A 153 -5.26 -1.80 17.53
N PRO A 154 -6.52 -1.87 18.00
CA PRO A 154 -7.36 -3.05 17.86
C PRO A 154 -7.73 -3.39 16.41
N ASN A 155 -7.62 -2.42 15.50
CA ASN A 155 -7.93 -2.59 14.08
C ASN A 155 -6.76 -3.16 13.27
N LEU A 156 -5.53 -3.10 13.80
CA LEU A 156 -4.32 -3.54 13.09
C LEU A 156 -4.19 -5.07 13.19
N ASP A 157 -4.74 -5.77 12.20
CA ASP A 157 -4.88 -7.24 12.19
C ASP A 157 -3.96 -7.94 11.18
N VAL A 158 -3.30 -7.20 10.27
CA VAL A 158 -2.32 -7.72 9.31
C VAL A 158 -0.97 -7.04 9.51
N ILE A 159 0.02 -7.79 10.01
CA ILE A 159 1.40 -7.30 10.19
C ILE A 159 2.34 -8.13 9.33
N LEU A 160 2.88 -7.52 8.28
CA LEU A 160 3.87 -8.14 7.39
C LEU A 160 5.26 -7.60 7.73
N GLN A 161 6.12 -8.45 8.27
CA GLN A 161 7.45 -8.05 8.69
C GLN A 161 8.49 -8.37 7.62
N VAL A 162 9.28 -7.37 7.26
CA VAL A 162 10.42 -7.50 6.34
C VAL A 162 11.70 -7.64 7.17
N PRO A 163 12.49 -8.72 7.00
CA PRO A 163 13.75 -8.89 7.71
C PRO A 163 14.79 -7.85 7.25
N ASP A 164 15.62 -7.38 8.17
CA ASP A 164 16.74 -6.47 7.89
C ASP A 164 17.95 -6.80 8.79
N GLU A 165 18.99 -5.97 8.72
CA GLU A 165 20.26 -6.18 9.44
C GLU A 165 20.15 -6.00 10.96
N SER A 166 19.01 -5.54 11.50
CA SER A 166 18.83 -5.34 12.95
C SER A 166 18.76 -6.65 13.74
N GLY A 167 18.38 -7.76 13.09
CA GLY A 167 18.24 -9.05 13.74
C GLY A 167 17.06 -9.17 14.70
N HIS A 168 16.09 -8.24 14.68
CA HIS A 168 14.88 -8.38 15.48
C HIS A 168 14.06 -9.61 15.05
N PRO A 169 13.54 -10.40 16.00
CA PRO A 169 12.72 -11.56 15.69
C PRO A 169 11.37 -11.14 15.09
N LEU A 170 10.63 -12.12 14.58
CA LEU A 170 9.25 -11.92 14.15
C LEU A 170 8.41 -11.42 15.34
N LEU A 171 7.73 -10.28 15.16
CA LEU A 171 6.81 -9.73 16.13
C LEU A 171 5.64 -10.72 16.36
N PRO A 172 5.16 -10.93 17.60
CA PRO A 172 4.00 -11.78 17.85
C PRO A 172 2.79 -11.34 17.01
N GLY A 173 2.19 -12.29 16.27
CA GLY A 173 1.07 -12.03 15.37
C GLY A 173 1.46 -11.56 13.96
N ALA A 174 2.73 -11.24 13.72
CA ALA A 174 3.23 -10.92 12.39
C ALA A 174 3.52 -12.18 11.55
N ILE A 175 3.62 -11.97 10.24
CA ILE A 175 4.05 -12.96 9.25
C ILE A 175 5.24 -12.37 8.50
N TRP A 176 6.24 -13.20 8.17
CA TRP A 176 7.32 -12.75 7.29
C TRP A 176 6.76 -12.37 5.91
N TYR A 177 7.21 -11.24 5.39
CA TYR A 177 6.73 -10.69 4.11
C TYR A 177 6.87 -11.70 2.96
N GLU A 178 8.03 -12.34 2.82
CA GLU A 178 8.27 -13.33 1.75
C GLU A 178 7.40 -14.59 1.93
N ASP A 179 7.14 -15.03 3.16
CA ASP A 179 6.26 -16.17 3.43
C ASP A 179 4.81 -15.86 3.03
N ALA A 180 4.36 -14.62 3.31
CA ALA A 180 3.03 -14.14 2.91
C ALA A 180 2.87 -14.11 1.38
N LEU A 181 3.89 -13.66 0.64
CA LEU A 181 3.86 -13.67 -0.82
C LEU A 181 3.89 -15.10 -1.38
N ALA A 182 4.75 -15.96 -0.84
CA ALA A 182 4.89 -17.34 -1.31
C ALA A 182 3.60 -18.16 -1.13
N ALA A 183 2.83 -17.90 -0.07
CA ALA A 183 1.57 -18.57 0.21
C ALA A 183 0.38 -18.05 -0.62
N ALA A 184 0.43 -16.81 -1.10
CA ALA A 184 -0.66 -16.18 -1.85
C ALA A 184 -0.59 -16.52 -3.35
N SER A 185 -1.74 -16.52 -4.02
CA SER A 185 -1.80 -16.68 -5.48
C SER A 185 -1.27 -15.44 -6.23
N PRO A 186 -0.61 -15.60 -7.40
CA PRO A 186 -0.14 -14.48 -8.22
C PRO A 186 -1.21 -13.79 -9.05
#